data_AF-A0A942P1G7-F1
#
_entry.id   AF-A0A942P1G7-F1
#
_cell.length_a   1.000
_cell.length_b   1.000
_cell.length_c   1.000
_cell.angle_alpha   90.00
_cell.angle_beta   90.00
_cell.angle_gamma   90.00
#
_symmetry.space_group_name_H-M   'P 1'
#
loop_
_entity.id
_entity.type
_entity.pdbx_description
1 polymer ?
#
loop_
_entity_poly.entity_id
_entity_poly.type
_entity_poly.pdbx_seq_one_letter_code
_entity_poly.pdbx_strand_id
1 'polypeptide(L)'
;MLLAINWGNVGIQAAQLLLSLSILVILHEFGHYITARWFKCRVEKFYLFFDPWFSLFKKKVGETEYGVGWLPLGGYVKISGMIDESMDKDQLKLPAQPYEFRSKPAWQRLIIMIGGVTVNVILAFIIYAMVLFVWGEDRTPMNSVKNGIW
;
A
#
# COMPACT_ATOMS: atom_id res chain seq x y z
N MET A 1 -11.25 28.98 -23.43
CA MET A 1 -11.29 27.51 -23.24
C MET A 1 -10.91 27.10 -21.81
N LEU A 2 -9.79 27.58 -21.22
CA LEU A 2 -9.40 27.29 -19.82
C LEU A 2 -10.30 27.89 -18.73
N LEU A 3 -11.03 28.98 -19.02
CA LEU A 3 -11.97 29.62 -18.08
C LEU A 3 -13.33 28.90 -17.98
N ALA A 4 -13.63 27.95 -18.89
CA ALA A 4 -14.85 27.14 -18.83
C ALA A 4 -14.70 25.91 -17.89
N ILE A 5 -13.48 25.66 -17.40
CA ILE A 5 -13.17 24.58 -16.48
C ILE A 5 -13.58 25.03 -15.08
N ASN A 6 -14.43 24.26 -14.42
CA ASN A 6 -14.77 24.49 -13.02
C ASN A 6 -13.59 24.03 -12.15
N TRP A 7 -12.67 24.95 -11.88
CA TRP A 7 -11.45 24.71 -11.10
C TRP A 7 -11.72 24.20 -9.68
N GLY A 8 -12.89 24.48 -9.12
CA GLY A 8 -13.33 23.90 -7.83
C GLY A 8 -13.56 22.40 -7.94
N ASN A 9 -14.29 21.95 -8.96
CA ASN A 9 -14.52 20.52 -9.20
C ASN A 9 -13.22 19.78 -9.57
N VAL A 10 -12.35 20.41 -10.35
CA VAL A 10 -11.02 19.85 -10.68
C VAL A 10 -10.18 19.68 -9.41
N GLY A 11 -10.18 20.67 -8.51
CA GLY A 11 -9.49 20.57 -7.22
C GLY A 11 -10.02 19.42 -6.37
N ILE A 12 -11.35 19.25 -6.30
CA ILE A 12 -11.98 18.14 -5.57
C ILE A 12 -11.60 16.78 -6.17
N GLN A 13 -11.65 16.64 -7.49
CA GLN A 13 -11.26 15.40 -8.18
C GLN A 13 -9.78 15.07 -7.98
N ALA A 14 -8.90 16.08 -8.06
CA ALA A 14 -7.48 15.91 -7.78
C ALA A 14 -7.25 15.47 -6.33
N ALA A 15 -7.94 16.09 -5.37
CA ALA A 15 -7.86 15.71 -3.96
C ALA A 15 -8.38 14.28 -3.73
N GLN A 16 -9.49 13.88 -4.36
CA GLN A 16 -10.02 12.51 -4.30
C GLN A 16 -9.04 11.49 -4.89
N LEU A 17 -8.41 11.82 -6.02
CA LEU A 17 -7.39 10.97 -6.63
C LEU A 17 -6.18 10.82 -5.71
N LEU A 18 -5.64 11.92 -5.20
CA LEU A 18 -4.50 11.90 -4.29
C LEU A 18 -4.82 11.12 -3.01
N LEU A 19 -6.00 11.33 -2.43
CA LEU A 19 -6.43 10.64 -1.23
C LEU A 19 -6.62 9.13 -1.45
N SER A 20 -7.28 8.73 -2.55
CA SER A 20 -7.48 7.32 -2.88
C SER A 20 -6.16 6.61 -3.20
N LEU A 21 -5.27 7.26 -3.96
CA LEU A 21 -3.92 6.76 -4.25
C LEU A 21 -3.11 6.60 -2.96
N SER A 22 -3.17 7.59 -2.07
CA SER A 22 -2.46 7.56 -0.78
C SER A 22 -2.89 6.36 0.06
N ILE A 23 -4.19 6.13 0.20
CA ILE A 23 -4.72 4.99 0.99
C ILE A 23 -4.25 3.65 0.38
N LEU A 24 -4.34 3.51 -0.94
CA LEU A 24 -3.95 2.29 -1.64
C LEU A 24 -2.45 2.00 -1.46
N VAL A 25 -1.60 3.00 -1.63
CA VAL A 25 -0.14 2.87 -1.47
C VAL A 25 0.22 2.56 -0.02
N ILE A 26 -0.38 3.25 0.95
CA ILE A 26 -0.10 3.00 2.38
C ILE A 26 -0.41 1.56 2.76
N LEU A 27 -1.57 1.06 2.33
CA LEU A 27 -1.97 -0.32 2.61
C LEU A 27 -1.10 -1.33 1.87
N HIS A 28 -0.68 -1.02 0.64
CA HIS A 28 0.27 -1.82 -0.12
C HIS A 28 1.61 -1.97 0.60
N GLU A 29 2.25 -0.84 0.95
CA GLU A 29 3.51 -0.83 1.69
C GLU A 29 3.36 -1.51 3.06
N PHE A 30 2.21 -1.35 3.70
CA PHE A 30 1.90 -2.03 4.95
C PHE A 30 1.83 -3.56 4.80
N GLY A 31 1.39 -4.07 3.64
CA GLY A 31 1.42 -5.50 3.33
C GLY A 31 2.84 -6.06 3.27
N HIS A 32 3.76 -5.33 2.63
CA HIS A 32 5.19 -5.68 2.65
C HIS A 32 5.76 -5.62 4.08
N TYR A 33 5.41 -4.59 4.84
CA TYR A 33 5.84 -4.43 6.22
C TYR A 33 5.40 -5.60 7.12
N ILE A 34 4.12 -5.97 7.09
CA ILE A 34 3.58 -7.07 7.91
C ILE A 34 4.26 -8.39 7.55
N THR A 35 4.33 -8.71 6.26
CA THR A 35 4.92 -9.98 5.80
C THR A 35 6.41 -10.05 6.16
N ALA A 36 7.16 -8.97 6.00
CA ALA A 36 8.55 -8.89 6.42
C ALA A 36 8.72 -9.12 7.93
N ARG A 37 7.90 -8.47 8.77
CA ARG A 37 7.91 -8.66 10.22
C ARG A 37 7.52 -10.07 10.63
N TRP A 38 6.59 -10.70 9.90
CA TRP A 38 6.19 -12.08 10.16
C TRP A 38 7.34 -13.07 9.94
N PHE A 39 8.15 -12.88 8.90
CA PHE A 39 9.35 -13.69 8.67
C PHE A 39 10.57 -13.27 9.49
N LYS A 40 10.39 -12.38 10.47
CA LYS A 40 11.47 -11.83 11.31
C LYS A 40 12.57 -11.14 10.49
N CYS A 41 12.20 -10.53 9.37
CA CYS A 41 13.08 -9.64 8.62
C CYS A 41 13.07 -8.26 9.27
N ARG A 42 14.23 -7.62 9.32
CA ARG A 42 14.34 -6.25 9.85
C ARG A 42 13.88 -5.26 8.79
N VAL A 43 12.99 -4.35 9.18
CA VAL A 43 12.55 -3.22 8.35
C VAL A 43 13.23 -1.97 8.88
N GLU A 44 14.05 -1.34 8.05
CA GLU A 44 14.85 -0.17 8.41
C GLU A 44 14.06 1.11 8.27
N LYS A 45 13.32 1.24 7.16
CA LYS A 45 12.56 2.44 6.85
C LYS A 45 11.17 2.06 6.32
N PHE A 46 10.17 2.75 6.80
CA PHE A 46 8.81 2.72 6.29
C PHE A 46 8.44 4.16 5.92
N TYR A 47 8.44 4.47 4.63
CA TYR A 47 8.21 5.82 4.14
C TYR A 47 6.93 5.88 3.31
N LEU A 48 6.08 6.81 3.70
CA LEU A 48 4.85 7.16 3.03
C LEU A 48 5.18 8.36 2.14
N PHE A 49 5.01 8.27 0.82
CA PHE A 49 5.47 9.28 -0.15
C PHE A 49 6.99 9.33 -0.33
N PHE A 50 7.39 9.67 -1.56
CA PHE A 50 8.81 9.80 -1.90
C PHE A 50 9.40 11.06 -1.26
N ASP A 51 10.64 10.95 -0.77
CA ASP A 51 11.37 12.02 -0.12
C ASP A 51 12.70 12.37 -0.83
N PRO A 52 12.69 12.78 -2.11
CA PRO A 52 13.91 12.99 -2.89
C PRO A 52 14.85 14.09 -2.35
N TRP A 53 14.39 14.95 -1.42
CA TRP A 53 15.20 16.04 -0.85
C TRP A 53 14.97 16.25 0.65
N PHE A 54 13.72 16.25 1.09
CA PHE A 54 13.34 16.39 2.49
C PHE A 54 12.10 15.56 2.79
N SER A 55 12.01 15.07 4.02
CA SER A 55 10.82 14.40 4.55
C SER A 55 10.03 15.38 5.41
N LEU A 56 8.71 15.42 5.24
CA LEU A 56 7.80 16.27 6.03
C LEU A 56 7.81 15.85 7.51
N PHE A 57 7.82 14.55 7.75
CA PHE A 57 7.89 13.98 9.09
C PHE A 57 8.82 12.77 9.09
N LYS A 58 9.57 12.62 10.17
CA LYS A 58 10.39 11.43 10.44
C LYS A 58 10.32 11.10 11.93
N LYS A 59 10.02 9.86 12.24
CA LYS A 59 9.95 9.35 13.60
C LYS A 59 10.52 7.94 13.64
N LYS A 60 11.61 7.77 14.38
CA LYS A 60 12.18 6.45 14.62
C LYS A 60 11.44 5.78 15.78
N VAL A 61 10.90 4.60 15.54
CA VAL A 61 10.26 3.78 16.57
C VAL A 61 10.93 2.41 16.58
N GLY A 62 11.77 2.19 17.61
CA GLY A 62 12.60 0.98 17.72
C GLY A 62 13.63 0.90 16.59
N GLU A 63 13.53 -0.14 15.76
CA GLU A 63 14.45 -0.40 14.66
C GLU A 63 13.99 0.18 13.31
N THR A 64 12.74 0.65 13.23
CA THR A 64 12.12 1.15 11.98
C THR A 64 11.96 2.67 12.04
N GLU A 65 12.44 3.34 11.00
CA GLU A 65 12.23 4.77 10.78
C GLU A 65 10.94 4.97 9.97
N TYR A 66 9.95 5.60 10.59
CA TYR A 66 8.69 5.95 9.93
C TYR A 66 8.80 7.38 9.41
N GLY A 67 8.61 7.55 8.11
CA GLY A 67 8.73 8.84 7.45
C GLY A 67 7.52 9.16 6.58
N VAL A 68 7.32 10.46 6.35
CA VAL A 68 6.38 10.96 5.34
C VAL A 68 7.15 11.88 4.39
N GLY A 69 7.27 11.50 3.13
CA GLY A 69 7.78 12.34 2.05
C GLY A 69 6.75 13.38 1.60
N TRP A 70 7.18 14.32 0.75
CA TRP A 70 6.28 15.35 0.24
C TRP A 70 5.65 14.99 -1.12
N LEU A 71 6.21 13.99 -1.83
CA LEU A 71 5.79 13.63 -3.18
C LEU A 71 4.83 12.43 -3.18
N PRO A 72 3.53 12.62 -3.45
CA PRO A 72 2.50 11.61 -3.25
C PRO A 72 2.45 10.48 -4.30
N LEU A 73 3.55 10.29 -5.05
CA LEU A 73 3.63 9.35 -6.17
C LEU A 73 3.94 7.90 -5.77
N GLY A 74 4.01 7.60 -4.48
CA GLY A 74 4.31 6.24 -4.01
C GLY A 74 4.68 6.18 -2.54
N GLY A 75 5.37 5.13 -2.16
CA GLY A 75 5.90 4.87 -0.82
C GLY A 75 6.96 3.78 -0.96
N TYR A 76 7.74 3.55 0.09
CA TYR A 76 8.72 2.47 0.05
C TYR A 76 8.99 1.91 1.45
N VAL A 77 9.24 0.60 1.49
CA VAL A 77 9.64 -0.12 2.69
C VAL A 77 11.04 -0.70 2.49
N LYS A 78 12.04 -0.06 3.12
CA LYS A 78 13.42 -0.55 3.09
C LYS A 78 13.59 -1.73 4.04
N ILE A 79 13.66 -2.94 3.48
CA ILE A 79 13.90 -4.19 4.22
C ILE A 79 15.41 -4.49 4.21
N SER A 80 16.00 -4.78 5.37
CA SER A 80 17.43 -5.10 5.47
C SER A 80 17.82 -6.26 4.56
N GLY A 81 18.84 -6.06 3.72
CA GLY A 81 19.36 -7.05 2.78
C GLY A 81 18.51 -7.22 1.51
N MET A 82 17.39 -6.54 1.34
CA MET A 82 16.74 -6.48 0.03
C MET A 82 17.54 -5.52 -0.86
N ILE A 83 17.88 -5.95 -2.08
CA ILE A 83 18.42 -5.03 -3.09
C ILE A 83 17.21 -4.22 -3.56
N ASP A 84 16.97 -3.10 -2.91
CA ASP A 84 15.88 -2.19 -3.23
C ASP A 84 16.43 -0.88 -3.82
N GLU A 85 15.57 -0.16 -4.54
CA GLU A 85 15.89 0.96 -5.43
C GLU A 85 16.67 2.11 -4.76
N SER A 86 16.72 2.16 -3.42
CA SER A 86 17.49 3.12 -2.62
C SER A 86 18.95 2.73 -2.33
N MET A 87 19.52 1.76 -3.06
CA MET A 87 20.92 1.30 -3.09
C MET A 87 21.87 1.78 -1.95
N ASP A 88 21.92 1.04 -0.84
CA ASP A 88 23.13 1.00 0.02
C ASP A 88 24.02 -0.15 -0.44
N LYS A 89 24.90 0.10 -1.41
CA LYS A 89 25.87 -0.90 -1.92
C LYS A 89 26.85 -1.37 -0.84
N ASP A 90 26.96 -0.64 0.27
CA ASP A 90 27.87 -0.98 1.37
C ASP A 90 27.31 -2.08 2.28
N GLN A 91 25.99 -2.22 2.42
CA GLN A 91 25.39 -3.34 3.15
C GLN A 91 25.61 -4.69 2.44
N LEU A 92 25.73 -4.70 1.11
CA LEU A 92 25.95 -5.93 0.33
C LEU A 92 27.37 -6.48 0.47
N LYS A 93 28.31 -5.71 1.03
CA LYS A 93 29.71 -6.11 1.26
C LYS A 93 29.91 -6.88 2.56
N LEU A 94 28.94 -6.82 3.47
CA LEU A 94 28.98 -7.49 4.76
C LEU A 94 28.42 -8.93 4.64
N PRO A 95 28.87 -9.87 5.50
CA PRO A 95 28.32 -11.22 5.52
C PRO A 95 26.82 -11.18 5.81
N ALA A 96 26.05 -11.96 5.05
CA ALA A 96 24.59 -11.96 5.14
C ALA A 96 24.12 -12.32 6.55
N GLN A 97 23.46 -11.39 7.23
CA GLN A 97 22.99 -11.59 8.60
C GLN A 97 21.69 -12.41 8.64
N PRO A 98 21.38 -13.15 9.71
CA PRO A 98 20.20 -14.02 9.80
C PRO A 98 18.84 -13.31 9.69
N TYR A 99 18.82 -12.00 9.97
CA TYR A 99 17.66 -11.12 9.89
C TYR A 99 17.50 -10.40 8.54
N GLU A 100 18.43 -10.63 7.61
CA GLU A 100 18.36 -10.08 6.26
C GLU A 100 17.45 -10.89 5.36
N PHE A 101 16.83 -10.19 4.40
CA PHE A 101 16.02 -10.78 3.35
C PHE A 101 16.79 -11.84 2.54
N ARG A 102 18.10 -11.64 2.29
CA ARG A 102 18.96 -12.55 1.50
C ARG A 102 19.16 -13.91 2.17
N SER A 103 19.13 -13.92 3.49
CA SER A 103 19.33 -15.12 4.32
C SER A 103 18.07 -15.98 4.42
N LYS A 104 16.92 -15.50 3.94
CA LYS A 104 15.66 -16.25 3.93
C LYS A 104 15.49 -17.12 2.69
N PRO A 105 14.83 -18.28 2.81
CA PRO A 105 14.50 -19.12 1.66
C PRO A 105 13.63 -18.36 0.65
N ALA A 106 13.76 -18.73 -0.63
CA ALA A 106 13.17 -17.97 -1.74
C ALA A 106 11.65 -17.82 -1.65
N TRP A 107 10.94 -18.82 -1.09
CA TRP A 107 9.50 -18.76 -0.93
C TRP A 107 9.05 -17.70 0.11
N GLN A 108 9.83 -17.46 1.17
CA GLN A 108 9.53 -16.39 2.14
C GLN A 108 9.73 -15.02 1.50
N ARG A 109 10.80 -14.88 0.71
CA ARG A 109 11.05 -13.69 -0.09
C ARG A 109 9.91 -13.40 -1.07
N LEU A 110 9.39 -14.45 -1.72
CA LEU A 110 8.25 -14.32 -2.61
C LEU A 110 7.01 -13.80 -1.87
N ILE A 111 6.68 -14.36 -0.70
CA ILE A 111 5.53 -13.91 0.11
C ILE A 111 5.69 -12.44 0.51
N ILE A 112 6.90 -12.01 0.88
CA ILE A 112 7.18 -10.60 1.19
C ILE A 112 6.97 -9.73 -0.04
N MET A 113 7.46 -10.13 -1.22
CA MET A 113 7.32 -9.36 -2.47
C MET A 113 5.88 -9.31 -3.00
N ILE A 114 5.03 -10.29 -2.71
CA ILE A 114 3.61 -10.24 -3.11
C ILE A 114 2.71 -9.64 -2.03
N GLY A 115 3.21 -9.50 -0.81
CA GLY A 115 2.45 -9.08 0.36
C GLY A 115 1.68 -7.77 0.16
N GLY A 116 2.29 -6.77 -0.48
CA GLY A 116 1.62 -5.51 -0.79
C GLY A 116 0.47 -5.66 -1.79
N VAL A 117 0.69 -6.38 -2.90
CA VAL A 117 -0.36 -6.66 -3.89
C VAL A 117 -1.50 -7.46 -3.26
N THR A 118 -1.19 -8.45 -2.43
CA THR A 118 -2.20 -9.25 -1.73
C THR A 118 -3.10 -8.40 -0.84
N VAL A 119 -2.54 -7.45 -0.08
CA VAL A 119 -3.35 -6.53 0.73
C VAL A 119 -4.27 -5.67 -0.14
N ASN A 120 -3.80 -5.19 -1.29
CA ASN A 120 -4.66 -4.42 -2.21
C ASN A 120 -5.80 -5.26 -2.80
N VAL A 121 -5.54 -6.53 -3.12
CA VAL A 121 -6.59 -7.45 -3.60
C VAL A 121 -7.63 -7.67 -2.50
N ILE A 122 -7.20 -7.93 -1.26
CA ILE A 122 -8.10 -8.07 -0.11
C ILE A 122 -8.90 -6.79 0.12
N LEU A 123 -8.24 -5.63 0.05
CA LEU A 123 -8.89 -4.32 0.16
C LEU A 123 -9.97 -4.15 -0.91
N ALA A 124 -9.69 -4.52 -2.16
CA ALA A 124 -10.68 -4.47 -3.24
C ALA A 124 -11.90 -5.34 -2.92
N PHE A 125 -11.70 -6.58 -2.47
CA PHE A 125 -12.80 -7.44 -2.04
C PHE A 125 -13.64 -6.81 -0.91
N ILE A 126 -13.01 -6.22 0.09
CA ILE A 126 -13.69 -5.56 1.22
C ILE A 126 -14.49 -4.35 0.72
N ILE A 127 -13.89 -3.50 -0.12
CA ILE A 127 -14.57 -2.32 -0.67
C ILE A 127 -15.80 -2.75 -1.49
N TYR A 128 -15.64 -3.73 -2.38
CA TYR A 128 -16.77 -4.24 -3.17
C TYR A 128 -17.86 -4.86 -2.31
N ALA A 129 -17.49 -5.65 -1.30
CA ALA A 129 -18.45 -6.24 -0.37
C ALA A 129 -19.24 -5.16 0.40
N MET A 130 -18.56 -4.12 0.90
CA MET A 130 -19.24 -3.01 1.58
C MET A 130 -20.14 -2.20 0.64
N VAL A 131 -19.70 -1.98 -0.60
CA VAL A 131 -20.53 -1.28 -1.60
C VAL A 131 -21.81 -2.06 -1.88
N LEU A 132 -21.71 -3.39 -2.07
CA LEU A 132 -22.87 -4.25 -2.25
C LEU A 132 -23.73 -4.33 -0.98
N PHE A 133 -23.14 -4.26 0.20
CA PHE A 133 -23.90 -4.30 1.45
C PHE A 133 -24.70 -3.02 1.71
N VAL A 134 -24.15 -1.85 1.35
CA VAL A 134 -24.78 -0.54 1.61
C VAL A 134 -25.68 -0.08 0.46
N TRP A 135 -25.29 -0.35 -0.78
CA TRP A 135 -25.99 0.11 -2.00
C TRP A 135 -26.44 -1.03 -2.91
N GLY A 136 -26.26 -2.29 -2.51
CA GLY A 136 -26.77 -3.42 -3.29
C GLY A 136 -28.29 -3.41 -3.31
N GLU A 137 -28.86 -3.62 -4.50
CA GLU A 137 -30.29 -3.85 -4.64
C GLU A 137 -30.61 -5.30 -4.28
N ASP A 138 -31.62 -5.49 -3.43
CA ASP A 138 -32.19 -6.82 -3.19
C ASP A 138 -32.91 -7.30 -4.45
N ARG A 139 -32.21 -8.11 -5.26
CA ARG A 139 -32.80 -8.79 -6.41
C ARG A 139 -33.66 -9.94 -5.90
N THR A 140 -34.95 -9.69 -5.71
CA THR A 140 -35.92 -10.77 -5.43
C THR A 140 -35.93 -11.75 -6.61
N PRO A 141 -35.67 -13.05 -6.41
CA PRO A 141 -35.70 -14.02 -7.50
C PRO A 141 -37.11 -14.09 -8.09
N MET A 142 -37.24 -14.13 -9.42
CA MET A 142 -38.53 -14.14 -10.14
C MET A 142 -39.50 -15.23 -9.62
N ASN A 143 -38.94 -16.34 -9.10
CA ASN A 143 -39.67 -17.46 -8.51
C ASN A 143 -40.43 -17.12 -7.21
N SER A 144 -40.09 -16.01 -6.56
CA SER A 144 -40.76 -15.47 -5.37
C SER A 144 -41.94 -14.55 -5.69
N VAL A 145 -42.09 -14.15 -6.97
CA VAL A 145 -43.18 -13.29 -7.45
C VAL A 145 -44.38 -14.16 -7.85
N LYS A 146 -45.05 -14.76 -6.85
CA LYS A 146 -46.14 -15.72 -7.09
C LYS A 146 -47.44 -15.07 -7.61
N ASN A 147 -47.61 -13.75 -7.43
CA ASN A 147 -48.87 -13.04 -7.72
C ASN A 147 -48.74 -11.86 -8.70
N GLY A 148 -47.66 -11.81 -9.50
CA GLY A 148 -47.44 -10.76 -10.50
C GLY A 148 -47.02 -9.40 -9.90
N ILE A 149 -46.35 -8.60 -10.72
CA ILE A 149 -46.01 -7.21 -10.45
C ILE A 149 -47.18 -6.39 -11.03
N TRP A 150 -47.95 -5.71 -10.18
CA TRP A 150 -49.01 -4.80 -10.62
C TRP A 150 -48.41 -3.47 -11.08
#